data_AF-A0AA38FUG7-F1
#
_entry.id   AF-A0AA38FUG7-F1
#
_cell.length_a   1.000
_cell.length_b   1.000
_cell.length_c   1.000
_cell.angle_alpha   90.00
_cell.angle_beta   90.00
_cell.angle_gamma   90.00
#
_symmetry.space_group_name_H-M   'P 1'
#
loop_
_entity.id
_entity.type
_entity.pdbx_description
1 polymer ?
#
loop_
_entity_poly.entity_id
_entity_poly.type
_entity_poly.pdbx_seq_one_letter_code
_entity_poly.pdbx_strand_id
1 'polypeptide(L)'
;MNACGAMSNIDGLEKVLDEAKAGDESNIDWTTYSALTNIYVKAGLLDRAESALKEAEKKAPQKSSEAYHYLMTHYGALGKKEELYRLWKSMKIDFKDFRRIPFSNYLSVRNSL
;
A
#
# COMPACT_ATOMS: atom_id res chain seq x y z
N MET A 1 -17.41 22.25 2.57
CA MET A 1 -18.29 21.62 1.55
C MET A 1 -17.47 20.74 0.57
N ASN A 2 -16.53 19.90 1.04
CA ASN A 2 -15.63 19.13 0.13
C ASN A 2 -15.85 17.60 0.15
N ALA A 3 -16.76 17.08 0.99
CA ALA A 3 -16.93 15.64 1.17
C ALA A 3 -17.63 14.95 -0.03
N CYS A 4 -18.56 15.64 -0.70
CA CYS A 4 -19.35 15.03 -1.79
C CYS A 4 -18.52 14.69 -3.05
N GLY A 5 -17.58 15.56 -3.42
CA GLY A 5 -16.75 15.33 -4.61
C GLY A 5 -15.73 14.20 -4.44
N ALA A 6 -15.19 14.05 -3.22
CA ALA A 6 -14.26 12.97 -2.91
C ALA A 6 -14.98 11.60 -2.88
N MET A 7 -16.18 11.53 -2.26
CA MET A 7 -16.98 10.29 -2.23
C MET A 7 -17.42 9.85 -3.63
N SER A 8 -17.93 10.77 -4.46
CA SER A 8 -18.34 10.44 -5.84
C SER A 8 -17.21 9.89 -6.70
N ASN A 9 -15.97 10.31 -6.45
CA ASN A 9 -14.79 9.80 -7.17
C ASN A 9 -14.39 8.39 -6.69
N ILE A 10 -14.64 8.06 -5.43
CA ILE A 10 -14.33 6.75 -4.86
C ILE A 10 -15.32 5.69 -5.36
N ASP A 11 -16.61 6.00 -5.39
CA ASP A 11 -17.63 5.08 -5.93
C ASP A 11 -17.38 4.76 -7.42
N GLY A 12 -16.98 5.76 -8.21
CA GLY A 12 -16.59 5.56 -9.60
C GLY A 12 -15.34 4.69 -9.76
N LEU A 13 -14.35 4.91 -8.90
CA LEU A 13 -13.10 4.15 -8.88
C LEU A 13 -13.31 2.69 -8.46
N GLU A 14 -14.18 2.44 -7.49
CA GLU A 14 -14.53 1.09 -7.04
C GLU A 14 -15.27 0.32 -8.13
N LYS A 15 -16.17 0.96 -8.88
CA LYS A 15 -16.81 0.32 -10.03
C LYS A 15 -15.80 -0.06 -11.11
N VAL A 16 -14.87 0.83 -11.45
CA VAL A 16 -13.81 0.54 -12.43
C VAL A 16 -12.92 -0.60 -11.93
N LEU A 17 -12.65 -0.65 -10.62
CA LEU A 17 -11.89 -1.74 -10.01
C LEU A 17 -12.65 -3.07 -10.07
N ASP A 18 -13.94 -3.08 -9.77
CA ASP A 18 -14.78 -4.27 -9.82
C ASP A 18 -14.93 -4.78 -11.26
N GLU A 19 -15.07 -3.89 -12.24
CA GLU A 19 -15.05 -4.22 -13.66
C GLU A 19 -13.68 -4.79 -14.08
N ALA A 20 -12.57 -4.20 -13.61
CA ALA A 20 -11.22 -4.69 -13.88
C ALA A 20 -11.00 -6.08 -13.26
N LYS A 21 -11.49 -6.33 -12.04
CA LYS A 21 -11.44 -7.63 -11.37
C LYS A 21 -12.32 -8.68 -12.04
N ALA A 22 -13.50 -8.29 -12.53
CA ALA A 22 -14.41 -9.18 -13.24
C ALA A 22 -13.89 -9.61 -14.61
N GLY A 23 -13.05 -8.78 -15.24
CA GLY A 23 -12.35 -9.12 -16.49
C GLY A 23 -11.15 -10.02 -16.25
N ASP A 24 -10.07 -9.47 -15.68
CA ASP A 24 -8.84 -10.20 -15.34
C ASP A 24 -8.11 -9.50 -14.18
N GLU A 25 -8.37 -9.96 -12.96
CA GLU A 25 -7.70 -9.50 -11.74
C GLU A 25 -6.17 -9.71 -11.79
N SER A 26 -5.66 -10.56 -12.69
CA SER A 26 -4.22 -10.77 -12.89
C SER A 26 -3.51 -9.53 -13.42
N ASN A 27 -4.24 -8.66 -14.14
CA ASN A 27 -3.70 -7.46 -14.77
C ASN A 27 -3.63 -6.23 -13.83
N ILE A 28 -4.12 -6.38 -12.59
CA ILE A 28 -4.05 -5.32 -11.59
C ILE A 28 -2.72 -5.42 -10.85
N ASP A 29 -1.81 -4.51 -11.17
CA ASP A 29 -0.51 -4.38 -10.52
C ASP A 29 -0.60 -3.78 -9.12
N TRP A 30 0.45 -4.01 -8.33
CA TRP A 30 0.62 -3.43 -6.99
C TRP A 30 0.59 -1.89 -7.00
N THR A 31 0.97 -1.25 -8.11
CA THR A 31 0.93 0.21 -8.31
C THR A 31 -0.51 0.76 -8.37
N THR A 32 -1.44 -0.01 -8.90
CA THR A 32 -2.87 0.34 -8.92
C THR A 32 -3.45 0.29 -7.51
N TYR A 33 -3.19 -0.80 -6.77
CA TYR A 33 -3.58 -0.92 -5.36
C TYR A 33 -2.92 0.14 -4.46
N SER A 34 -1.71 0.55 -4.82
CA SER A 34 -1.01 1.68 -4.21
C SER A 34 -1.81 2.99 -4.42
N ALA A 35 -2.12 3.34 -5.66
CA ALA A 35 -2.93 4.53 -5.95
C ALA A 35 -4.27 4.53 -5.19
N LEU A 36 -4.95 3.38 -5.13
CA LEU A 36 -6.19 3.18 -4.37
C LEU A 36 -5.99 3.48 -2.88
N THR A 37 -4.91 2.94 -2.28
CA THR A 37 -4.59 3.16 -0.87
C THR A 37 -4.49 4.66 -0.55
N ASN A 38 -3.78 5.43 -1.38
CA ASN A 38 -3.62 6.87 -1.16
C ASN A 38 -4.97 7.62 -1.27
N ILE A 39 -5.83 7.21 -2.20
CA ILE A 39 -7.17 7.78 -2.37
C ILE A 39 -8.03 7.47 -1.13
N TYR A 40 -8.03 6.23 -0.65
CA TYR A 40 -8.76 5.82 0.54
C TYR A 40 -8.26 6.52 1.82
N VAL A 41 -6.94 6.66 1.99
CA VAL A 41 -6.35 7.42 3.11
C VAL A 41 -6.81 8.88 3.08
N LYS A 42 -6.76 9.53 1.92
CA LYS A 42 -7.23 10.93 1.76
C LYS A 42 -8.73 11.08 2.01
N ALA A 43 -9.50 10.03 1.76
CA ALA A 43 -10.93 9.98 2.02
C ALA A 43 -11.30 9.64 3.47
N GLY A 44 -10.30 9.29 4.30
CA GLY A 44 -10.54 8.79 5.67
C GLY A 44 -11.08 7.36 5.75
N LEU A 45 -11.09 6.63 4.63
CA LEU A 45 -11.57 5.24 4.54
C LEU A 45 -10.43 4.26 4.88
N LEU A 46 -9.98 4.28 6.13
CA LEU A 46 -8.77 3.55 6.57
C LEU A 46 -8.90 2.03 6.42
N ASP A 47 -10.09 1.44 6.65
CA ASP A 47 -10.32 -0.01 6.47
C ASP A 47 -10.17 -0.46 5.01
N ARG A 48 -10.63 0.39 4.07
CA ARG A 48 -10.50 0.12 2.63
C ARG A 48 -9.06 0.33 2.17
N ALA A 49 -8.39 1.35 2.71
CA ALA A 49 -6.96 1.57 2.49
C ALA A 49 -6.13 0.35 2.93
N GLU A 50 -6.39 -0.19 4.13
CA GLU A 50 -5.69 -1.39 4.61
C GLU A 50 -5.95 -2.61 3.71
N SER A 51 -7.19 -2.79 3.25
CA SER A 51 -7.53 -3.89 2.34
C SER A 51 -6.80 -3.76 1.01
N ALA A 52 -6.75 -2.56 0.42
CA ALA A 52 -5.99 -2.29 -0.81
C ALA A 52 -4.48 -2.51 -0.61
N LEU A 53 -3.92 -2.12 0.53
CA LEU A 53 -2.53 -2.37 0.91
C LEU A 53 -2.18 -3.86 0.94
N LYS A 54 -3.07 -4.69 1.50
CA LYS A 54 -2.87 -6.14 1.56
C LYS A 54 -2.87 -6.77 0.16
N GLU A 55 -3.73 -6.30 -0.74
CA GLU A 55 -3.71 -6.74 -2.14
C GLU A 55 -2.44 -6.25 -2.87
N ALA A 56 -2.00 -5.02 -2.61
CA ALA A 56 -0.71 -4.51 -3.10
C ALA A 56 0.46 -5.39 -2.64
N GLU A 57 0.47 -5.81 -1.37
CA GLU A 57 1.50 -6.69 -0.79
C GLU A 57 1.54 -8.06 -1.46
N LYS A 58 0.37 -8.66 -1.77
CA LYS A 58 0.29 -9.95 -2.49
C LYS A 58 0.81 -9.85 -3.92
N LYS A 59 0.58 -8.71 -4.59
CA LYS A 59 0.99 -8.45 -5.98
C LYS A 59 2.39 -7.85 -6.08
N ALA A 60 2.96 -7.39 -4.96
CA ALA A 60 4.27 -6.77 -4.94
C ALA A 60 5.36 -7.79 -5.33
N PRO A 61 6.29 -7.41 -6.21
CA PRO A 61 7.44 -8.27 -6.50
C PRO A 61 8.25 -8.47 -5.23
N GLN A 62 8.54 -9.72 -4.86
CA GLN A 62 9.32 -10.11 -3.66
C GLN A 62 10.68 -9.42 -3.52
N LYS A 63 11.22 -8.83 -4.60
CA LYS A 63 12.53 -8.15 -4.63
C LYS A 63 12.44 -6.66 -4.99
N SER A 64 11.24 -6.08 -5.03
CA SER A 64 11.06 -4.66 -5.32
C SER A 64 11.22 -3.82 -4.05
N SER A 65 12.40 -3.22 -3.87
CA SER A 65 12.67 -2.26 -2.78
C SER A 65 11.67 -1.09 -2.80
N GLU A 66 11.22 -0.69 -3.99
CA GLU A 66 10.24 0.37 -4.17
C GLU A 66 8.85 -0.03 -3.62
N ALA A 67 8.39 -1.24 -3.95
CA ALA A 67 7.12 -1.76 -3.42
C ALA A 67 7.16 -1.88 -1.90
N TYR A 68 8.26 -2.40 -1.34
CA TYR A 68 8.43 -2.49 0.12
C TYR A 68 8.46 -1.11 0.80
N HIS A 69 9.21 -0.14 0.26
CA HIS A 69 9.25 1.21 0.80
C HIS A 69 7.86 1.88 0.78
N TYR A 70 7.12 1.66 -0.30
CA TYR A 70 5.78 2.18 -0.46
C TYR A 70 4.83 1.60 0.58
N LEU A 71 4.77 0.27 0.69
CA LEU A 71 3.95 -0.46 1.67
C LEU A 71 4.27 -0.01 3.10
N MET A 72 5.56 0.12 3.44
CA MET A 72 5.99 0.61 4.75
C MET A 72 5.48 2.03 5.05
N THR A 73 5.62 2.95 4.09
CA THR A 73 5.16 4.34 4.26
C THR A 73 3.66 4.40 4.52
N HIS A 74 2.87 3.59 3.81
CA HIS A 74 1.42 3.60 3.92
C HIS A 74 0.93 2.87 5.19
N TYR A 75 1.53 1.75 5.57
CA TYR A 75 1.27 1.14 6.88
C TYR A 75 1.66 2.07 8.04
N GLY A 76 2.73 2.84 7.88
CA GLY A 76 3.11 3.92 8.80
C GLY A 76 2.02 4.99 8.90
N ALA A 77 1.54 5.51 7.77
CA ALA A 77 0.48 6.52 7.74
C ALA A 77 -0.85 6.02 8.36
N LEU A 78 -1.14 4.72 8.26
CA LEU A 78 -2.29 4.08 8.91
C LEU A 78 -2.07 3.78 10.41
N GLY A 79 -0.89 4.05 10.96
CA GLY A 79 -0.55 3.74 12.35
C GLY A 79 -0.41 2.23 12.63
N LYS A 80 -0.34 1.39 11.61
CA LYS A 80 -0.27 -0.08 11.70
C LYS A 80 1.17 -0.53 11.96
N LYS A 81 1.66 -0.22 13.17
CA LYS A 81 3.05 -0.48 13.61
C LYS A 81 3.42 -1.98 13.55
N GLU A 82 2.48 -2.86 13.83
CA GLU A 82 2.69 -4.32 13.77
C GLU A 82 2.93 -4.80 12.34
N GLU A 83 2.10 -4.35 11.39
CA GLU A 83 2.25 -4.68 9.97
C GLU A 83 3.56 -4.10 9.40
N LEU A 84 3.92 -2.88 9.80
CA LEU A 84 5.21 -2.27 9.47
C LEU A 84 6.39 -3.13 9.94
N TYR A 85 6.31 -3.67 11.16
CA TYR A 85 7.35 -4.54 11.72
C TYR A 85 7.42 -5.90 11.01
N ARG A 86 6.26 -6.51 10.69
CA ARG A 86 6.19 -7.75 9.91
C ARG A 86 6.86 -7.58 8.56
N LEU A 87 6.51 -6.50 7.85
CA LEU A 87 7.01 -6.21 6.51
C LEU A 87 8.52 -5.94 6.53
N TRP A 88 9.01 -5.18 7.52
CA TRP A 88 10.44 -4.95 7.73
C TRP A 88 11.21 -6.26 7.97
N LYS A 89 10.63 -7.19 8.75
CA LYS A 89 11.22 -8.50 9.01
C LYS A 89 11.24 -9.37 7.75
N SER A 90 10.16 -9.39 6.96
CA SER A 90 10.09 -10.11 5.68
C SER A 90 11.14 -9.59 4.71
N MET A 91 11.21 -8.27 4.54
CA MET A 91 12.19 -7.63 3.69
C MET A 91 13.63 -7.98 4.12
N LYS A 92 13.93 -8.03 5.42
CA LYS A 92 15.26 -8.47 5.89
C LYS A 92 15.61 -9.91 5.51
N ILE A 93 14.62 -10.80 5.41
CA ILE A 93 14.83 -12.20 5.03
C ILE A 93 15.00 -12.29 3.51
N ASP A 94 14.12 -11.64 2.74
CA ASP A 94 14.11 -11.67 1.28
C ASP A 94 15.35 -11.01 0.67
N PHE A 95 15.90 -10.00 1.34
CA PHE A 95 17.08 -9.26 0.89
C PHE A 95 18.37 -9.70 1.61
N LYS A 96 18.41 -10.85 2.28
CA LYS A 96 19.68 -11.37 2.84
C LYS A 96 20.79 -11.50 1.80
N ASP A 97 20.45 -11.71 0.52
CA ASP A 97 21.39 -11.70 -0.60
C ASP A 97 21.69 -10.28 -1.13
N PHE A 98 20.79 -9.33 -0.93
CA PHE A 98 20.94 -7.94 -1.36
C PHE A 98 21.54 -7.09 -0.23
N ARG A 99 22.87 -6.93 -0.26
CA ARG A 99 23.70 -6.22 0.73
C ARG A 99 23.36 -4.74 1.01
N ARG A 100 22.24 -4.19 0.54
CA ARG A 100 21.84 -2.80 0.78
C ARG A 100 20.32 -2.64 0.82
N ILE A 101 19.75 -2.64 2.01
CA ILE A 101 18.53 -1.88 2.28
C ILE A 101 18.89 -0.79 3.29
N PRO A 102 18.70 0.50 2.97
CA PRO A 102 19.06 1.55 3.89
C PRO A 102 18.06 1.60 5.04
N PHE A 103 18.57 1.35 6.25
CA PHE A 103 17.91 1.54 7.54
C PHE A 103 17.19 2.90 7.67
N SER A 104 17.58 3.88 6.84
CA SER A 104 16.94 5.19 6.72
C SER A 104 15.45 5.14 6.38
N ASN A 105 15.00 4.20 5.54
CA ASN A 105 13.58 4.16 5.14
C ASN A 105 12.69 3.76 6.31
N TYR A 106 13.13 2.79 7.12
CA TYR A 106 12.43 2.42 8.36
C TYR A 106 12.46 3.54 9.40
N LEU A 107 13.61 4.18 9.61
CA LEU A 107 13.74 5.27 10.58
C LEU A 107 12.93 6.52 10.18
N SER A 108 12.87 6.85 8.90
CA SER A 108 12.12 8.00 8.39
C SER A 108 10.62 7.84 8.65
N VAL A 109 10.07 6.67 8.30
CA VAL A 109 8.66 6.36 8.56
C VAL A 109 8.38 6.28 10.06
N ARG A 110 9.27 5.68 10.86
CA ARG A 110 9.10 5.56 12.32
C ARG A 110 9.17 6.91 13.05
N ASN A 111 10.00 7.84 12.59
CA ASN A 111 10.13 9.18 13.18
C ASN A 111 9.05 10.16 12.70
N SER A 112 8.23 9.77 11.71
CA SER A 112 7.10 10.55 11.21
C SER A 112 5.76 10.17 11.85
N LEU A 113 5.79 9.25 12.82
CA LEU A 113 4.68 8.78 13.68
C LEU A 113 4.76 9.45 15.06
#